data_AF-A0A9X7C4Y7-F1
#
_entry.id   AF-A0A9X7C4Y7-F1
#
_cell.length_a   1.000
_cell.length_b   1.000
_cell.length_c   1.000
_cell.angle_alpha   90.00
_cell.angle_beta   90.00
_cell.angle_gamma   90.00
#
_symmetry.space_group_name_H-M   'P 1'
#
loop_
_entity.id
_entity.type
_entity.pdbx_description
1 polymer ?
#
loop_
_entity_poly.entity_id
_entity_poly.type
_entity_poly.pdbx_seq_one_letter_code
_entity_poly.pdbx_strand_id
1 'polypeptide(L)'
;LIAQHILLVGKYNTDAYNGVIWSLVHEMRISIIFPLILMICLRKTLRCSLLLLFSFSICSVVILFLFRSGLTLTSYALTLHYTVLFLLGALVAKYKNNLIVFYSNCTKNTKITWFLFAILLFMYEGLIGEMKVLNNFIFRDYVVAISACLFVILSLSISTLSSLLRNKYLLYLGK
;
A
#
# COMPACT_ATOMS: atom_id res chain seq x y z
N LEU A 1 14.92 23.10 15.19
CA LEU A 1 15.73 22.62 14.05
C LEU A 1 16.21 21.17 14.23
N ILE A 2 16.90 20.81 15.33
CA ILE A 2 17.38 19.44 15.58
C ILE A 2 16.24 18.42 15.74
N ALA A 3 15.20 18.73 16.54
CA ALA A 3 14.04 17.83 16.72
C ALA A 3 13.29 17.53 15.41
N GLN A 4 13.20 18.51 14.50
CA GLN A 4 12.59 18.31 13.18
C GLN A 4 13.45 17.39 12.31
N HIS A 5 14.79 17.49 12.36
CA HIS A 5 15.69 16.61 11.62
C HIS A 5 15.74 15.18 12.19
N ILE A 6 15.60 15.03 13.52
CA ILE A 6 15.53 13.71 14.18
C ILE A 6 14.19 13.02 13.91
N LEU A 7 13.08 13.77 13.94
CA LEU A 7 11.74 13.21 13.74
C LEU A 7 11.34 13.11 12.24
N LEU A 8 12.14 13.69 11.33
CA LEU A 8 11.90 13.69 9.88
C LEU A 8 10.51 14.21 9.47
N VAL A 9 9.94 15.14 10.26
CA VAL A 9 8.58 15.66 10.04
C VAL A 9 8.55 16.88 9.09
N GLY A 10 9.70 17.51 8.81
CA GLY A 10 9.82 18.71 7.98
C GLY A 10 9.76 18.46 6.47
N LYS A 11 9.73 19.53 5.66
CA LYS A 11 9.94 19.45 4.20
C LYS A 11 11.44 19.42 3.92
N TYR A 12 11.90 18.39 3.23
CA TYR A 12 13.30 18.23 2.84
C TYR A 12 13.41 18.27 1.32
N ASN A 13 14.48 18.91 0.81
CA ASN A 13 14.89 18.77 -0.58
C ASN A 13 15.52 17.38 -0.75
N THR A 14 14.68 16.38 -1.02
CA THR A 14 15.09 14.98 -1.19
C THR A 14 15.77 14.72 -2.53
N ASP A 15 15.64 15.63 -3.49
CA ASP A 15 16.28 15.55 -4.81
C ASP A 15 17.81 15.58 -4.74
N ALA A 16 18.39 16.12 -3.65
CA ALA A 16 19.82 16.36 -3.55
C ALA A 16 20.64 15.19 -2.96
N TYR A 17 20.02 14.19 -2.30
CA TYR A 17 20.80 13.23 -1.48
C TYR A 17 20.44 11.75 -1.61
N ASN A 18 19.18 11.34 -1.82
CA ASN A 18 18.81 9.95 -2.17
C ASN A 18 17.29 9.78 -2.31
N GLY A 19 16.81 8.99 -3.29
CA GLY A 19 15.38 8.67 -3.46
C GLY A 19 14.76 7.92 -2.26
N VAL A 20 15.58 7.22 -1.47
CA VAL A 20 15.15 6.47 -0.28
C VAL A 20 14.71 7.38 0.87
N ILE A 21 15.32 8.56 1.01
CA ILE A 21 15.02 9.48 2.12
C ILE A 21 13.57 9.99 2.01
N TRP A 22 13.08 10.10 0.78
CA TRP A 22 11.73 10.55 0.53
C TRP A 22 10.66 9.60 1.07
N SER A 23 10.78 8.29 0.81
CA SER A 23 9.83 7.30 1.34
C SER A 23 9.89 7.26 2.86
N LEU A 24 11.10 7.32 3.43
CA LEU A 24 11.32 7.28 4.87
C LEU A 24 10.66 8.44 5.62
N VAL A 25 10.70 9.66 5.07
CA VAL A 25 9.98 10.83 5.63
C VAL A 25 8.47 10.56 5.71
N HIS A 26 7.88 9.99 4.66
CA HIS A 26 6.46 9.65 4.66
C HIS A 26 6.17 8.51 5.64
N GLU A 27 6.98 7.47 5.68
CA GLU A 27 6.84 6.33 6.59
C GLU A 27 6.87 6.77 8.06
N MET A 28 7.79 7.66 8.44
CA MET A 28 7.89 8.17 9.82
C MET A 28 6.68 9.04 10.20
N ARG A 29 6.19 9.89 9.30
CA ARG A 29 4.97 10.68 9.55
C ARG A 29 3.75 9.77 9.72
N ILE A 30 3.64 8.74 8.90
CA ILE A 30 2.54 7.78 8.95
C ILE A 30 2.61 6.99 10.25
N SER A 31 3.78 6.48 10.65
CA SER A 31 3.93 5.64 11.85
C SER A 31 3.50 6.33 13.15
N ILE A 32 3.60 7.66 13.23
CA ILE A 32 3.10 8.46 14.36
C ILE A 32 1.56 8.47 14.41
N ILE A 33 0.90 8.61 13.27
CA ILE A 33 -0.57 8.73 13.18
C ILE A 33 -1.23 7.34 13.11
N PHE A 34 -0.51 6.34 12.59
CA PHE A 34 -1.00 5.01 12.29
C PHE A 34 -1.60 4.25 13.49
N PRO A 35 -1.05 4.32 14.72
CA PRO A 35 -1.66 3.69 15.90
C PRO A 35 -3.08 4.19 16.19
N LEU A 36 -3.33 5.49 16.01
CA LEU A 36 -4.65 6.09 16.20
C LEU A 36 -5.63 5.62 15.12
N ILE A 37 -5.17 5.62 13.86
CA ILE A 37 -5.93 5.12 12.71
C ILE A 37 -6.29 3.64 12.92
N LEU A 38 -5.32 2.82 13.32
CA LEU A 38 -5.50 1.40 13.63
C LEU A 38 -6.51 1.20 14.76
N MET A 39 -6.42 1.99 15.84
CA MET A 39 -7.37 1.88 16.95
C MET A 39 -8.82 2.08 16.48
N ILE A 40 -9.06 3.07 15.61
CA ILE A 40 -10.38 3.32 15.02
C ILE A 40 -10.77 2.16 14.08
N CYS A 41 -9.86 1.75 13.21
CA CYS A 41 -10.09 0.71 12.22
C CYS A 41 -10.38 -0.65 12.86
N LEU A 42 -9.67 -1.03 13.92
CA LEU A 42 -9.83 -2.32 14.59
C LEU A 42 -11.17 -2.42 15.34
N ARG A 43 -11.64 -1.31 15.94
CA ARG A 43 -12.88 -1.29 16.74
C ARG A 43 -14.17 -1.24 15.92
N LYS A 44 -14.11 -0.86 14.65
CA LYS A 44 -15.30 -0.66 13.80
C LYS A 44 -15.62 -1.90 12.96
N THR A 45 -16.86 -1.97 12.44
CA THR A 45 -17.30 -3.02 11.51
C THR A 45 -16.64 -2.85 10.15
N LEU A 46 -16.67 -3.91 9.31
CA LEU A 46 -16.07 -3.89 7.97
C LEU A 46 -16.62 -2.75 7.11
N ARG A 47 -17.93 -2.50 7.15
CA ARG A 47 -18.58 -1.41 6.42
C ARG A 47 -18.04 -0.04 6.82
N CYS A 48 -17.96 0.25 8.12
CA CYS A 48 -17.41 1.51 8.61
C CYS A 48 -15.93 1.68 8.23
N SER A 49 -15.16 0.58 8.26
CA SER A 49 -13.72 0.64 7.97
C SER A 49 -13.46 0.86 6.46
N LEU A 50 -14.30 0.27 5.59
CA LEU A 50 -14.29 0.54 4.15
C LEU A 50 -14.72 1.98 3.84
N LEU A 51 -15.80 2.47 4.47
CA LEU A 51 -16.24 3.86 4.31
C LEU A 51 -15.11 4.84 4.69
N LEU A 52 -14.40 4.56 5.78
CA LEU A 52 -13.25 5.37 6.18
C LEU A 52 -12.15 5.34 5.12
N LEU A 53 -11.79 4.15 4.59
CA LEU A 53 -10.82 4.04 3.50
C LEU A 53 -11.22 4.87 2.28
N PHE A 54 -12.46 4.73 1.81
CA PHE A 54 -12.93 5.45 0.62
C PHE A 54 -12.99 6.97 0.86
N SER A 55 -13.44 7.41 2.04
CA SER A 55 -13.45 8.83 2.39
C SER A 55 -12.03 9.42 2.41
N PHE A 56 -11.05 8.73 3.00
CA PHE A 56 -9.65 9.16 2.99
C PHE A 56 -9.07 9.15 1.57
N SER A 57 -9.38 8.13 0.77
CA SER A 57 -8.95 8.03 -0.63
C SER A 57 -9.48 9.20 -1.46
N ILE A 58 -10.79 9.45 -1.42
CA ILE A 58 -11.41 10.56 -2.17
C ILE A 58 -10.83 11.90 -1.71
N CYS A 59 -10.70 12.11 -0.39
CA CYS A 59 -10.09 13.33 0.15
C CYS A 59 -8.66 13.52 -0.36
N SER A 60 -7.86 12.44 -0.39
CA SER A 60 -6.48 12.48 -0.90
C SER A 60 -6.42 12.89 -2.37
N VAL A 61 -7.27 12.33 -3.21
CA VAL A 61 -7.31 12.61 -4.65
C VAL A 61 -7.75 14.05 -4.91
N VAL A 62 -8.77 14.53 -4.19
CA VAL A 62 -9.24 15.92 -4.31
C VAL A 62 -8.14 16.90 -3.91
N ILE A 63 -7.46 16.67 -2.78
CA ILE A 63 -6.36 17.53 -2.33
C ILE A 63 -5.22 17.52 -3.35
N LEU A 64 -4.81 16.34 -3.84
CA LEU A 64 -3.76 16.23 -4.85
C LEU A 64 -4.13 16.92 -6.16
N PHE A 65 -5.40 16.87 -6.55
CA PHE A 65 -5.90 17.56 -7.75
C PHE A 65 -5.89 19.09 -7.58
N LEU A 66 -6.33 19.60 -6.43
CA LEU A 66 -6.37 21.04 -6.13
C LEU A 66 -4.98 21.66 -6.01
N PHE A 67 -4.03 20.94 -5.40
CA PHE A 67 -2.67 21.44 -5.14
C PHE A 67 -1.62 20.96 -6.16
N ARG A 68 -2.06 20.53 -7.34
CA ARG A 68 -1.23 19.88 -8.36
C ARG A 68 0.04 20.66 -8.74
N SER A 69 -0.02 22.00 -8.72
CA SER A 69 1.09 22.88 -9.11
C SER A 69 2.18 23.07 -8.04
N GLY A 70 1.93 22.67 -6.78
CA GLY A 70 2.86 22.85 -5.66
C GLY A 70 3.39 21.55 -5.05
N LEU A 71 3.22 20.42 -5.76
CA LEU A 71 3.61 19.10 -5.29
C LEU A 71 5.14 18.96 -5.29
N THR A 72 5.73 19.13 -4.12
CA THR A 72 7.08 18.64 -3.81
C THR A 72 6.97 17.19 -3.37
N LEU A 73 8.02 16.41 -3.64
CA LEU A 73 8.12 15.02 -3.19
C LEU A 73 7.72 14.92 -1.70
N THR A 74 8.35 15.64 -0.78
CA THR A 74 8.06 15.55 0.68
C THR A 74 6.76 16.24 1.15
N SER A 75 5.83 16.56 0.24
CA SER A 75 4.61 17.28 0.57
C SER A 75 3.68 16.51 1.53
N TYR A 76 2.95 17.26 2.36
CA TYR A 76 1.96 16.66 3.26
C TYR A 76 0.79 16.04 2.50
N ALA A 77 0.46 16.56 1.31
CA ALA A 77 -0.58 16.00 0.44
C ALA A 77 -0.24 14.57 -0.01
N LEU A 78 1.02 14.31 -0.39
CA LEU A 78 1.50 12.96 -0.70
C LEU A 78 1.51 12.05 0.53
N THR A 79 1.81 12.60 1.71
CA THR A 79 1.72 11.84 2.97
C THR A 79 0.32 11.29 3.18
N LEU A 80 -0.72 12.11 2.94
CA LEU A 80 -2.11 11.68 3.05
C LEU A 80 -2.43 10.58 2.03
N HIS A 81 -2.02 10.70 0.77
CA HIS A 81 -2.17 9.62 -0.22
C HIS A 81 -1.53 8.30 0.25
N TYR A 82 -0.29 8.34 0.77
CA TYR A 82 0.35 7.13 1.29
C TYR A 82 -0.31 6.57 2.56
N THR A 83 -0.91 7.41 3.43
CA THR A 83 -1.69 6.89 4.56
C THR A 83 -2.84 5.98 4.10
N VAL A 84 -3.45 6.24 2.94
CA VAL A 84 -4.51 5.39 2.37
C VAL A 84 -3.97 4.01 2.04
N LEU A 85 -2.76 3.91 1.48
CA LEU A 85 -2.13 2.62 1.15
C LEU A 85 -1.82 1.80 2.43
N PHE A 86 -1.31 2.46 3.47
CA PHE A 86 -1.11 1.83 4.78
C PHE A 86 -2.42 1.35 5.39
N LEU A 87 -3.48 2.13 5.27
CA LEU A 87 -4.81 1.78 5.76
C LEU A 87 -5.41 0.58 4.99
N LEU A 88 -5.20 0.52 3.68
CA LEU A 88 -5.57 -0.62 2.84
C LEU A 88 -4.86 -1.90 3.31
N GLY A 89 -3.55 -1.84 3.55
CA GLY A 89 -2.78 -2.95 4.12
C GLY A 89 -3.29 -3.37 5.51
N ALA A 90 -3.60 -2.39 6.37
CA ALA A 90 -4.15 -2.65 7.71
C ALA A 90 -5.51 -3.36 7.66
N LEU A 91 -6.39 -2.99 6.73
CA LEU A 91 -7.67 -3.65 6.52
C LEU A 91 -7.50 -5.09 6.05
N VAL A 92 -6.62 -5.32 5.08
CA VAL A 92 -6.29 -6.66 4.61
C VAL A 92 -5.74 -7.51 5.76
N ALA A 93 -4.85 -6.96 6.59
CA ALA A 93 -4.33 -7.65 7.77
C ALA A 93 -5.42 -7.98 8.80
N LYS A 94 -6.37 -7.05 9.05
CA LYS A 94 -7.50 -7.26 9.96
C LYS A 94 -8.41 -8.40 9.51
N TYR A 95 -8.70 -8.49 8.21
CA TYR A 95 -9.59 -9.50 7.63
C TYR A 95 -8.87 -10.69 7.00
N LYS A 96 -7.55 -10.84 7.24
CA LYS A 96 -6.71 -11.84 6.58
C LYS A 96 -7.22 -13.26 6.76
N ASN A 97 -7.73 -13.62 7.94
CA ASN A 97 -8.18 -14.99 8.22
C ASN A 97 -9.40 -15.36 7.37
N ASN A 98 -10.38 -14.46 7.25
CA ASN A 98 -11.54 -14.65 6.39
C ASN A 98 -11.13 -14.75 4.92
N LEU A 99 -10.18 -13.93 4.48
CA LEU A 99 -9.65 -13.96 3.12
C LEU A 99 -8.89 -15.26 2.84
N ILE A 100 -8.08 -15.73 3.79
CA ILE A 100 -7.36 -17.00 3.68
C ILE A 100 -8.33 -18.17 3.55
N VAL A 101 -9.38 -18.23 4.38
CA VAL A 101 -10.40 -19.30 4.31
C VAL A 101 -11.17 -19.24 2.98
N PHE A 102 -11.53 -18.04 2.52
CA PHE A 102 -12.17 -17.86 1.22
C PHE A 102 -11.30 -18.42 0.09
N TYR A 103 -10.03 -18.00 0.02
CA TYR A 103 -9.10 -18.44 -1.00
C TYR A 103 -8.71 -19.92 -0.86
N SER A 104 -8.60 -20.47 0.35
CA SER A 104 -8.25 -21.88 0.54
C SER A 104 -9.31 -22.80 -0.05
N ASN A 105 -10.58 -22.41 0.03
CA ASN A 105 -11.73 -23.16 -0.47
C ASN A 105 -11.89 -23.06 -1.99
N CYS A 106 -11.16 -22.16 -2.66
CA CYS A 106 -11.17 -22.04 -4.10
C CYS A 106 -10.43 -23.21 -4.79
N THR A 107 -10.87 -23.55 -6.00
CA THR A 107 -10.24 -24.58 -6.85
C THR A 107 -8.82 -24.17 -7.27
N LYS A 108 -8.00 -25.14 -7.69
CA LYS A 108 -6.63 -24.86 -8.15
C LYS A 108 -6.60 -23.86 -9.33
N ASN A 109 -7.53 -23.99 -10.26
CA ASN A 109 -7.60 -23.12 -11.43
C ASN A 109 -7.93 -21.67 -11.04
N THR A 110 -8.89 -21.47 -10.13
CA THR A 110 -9.25 -20.13 -9.66
C THR A 110 -8.10 -19.46 -8.91
N LYS A 111 -7.32 -20.22 -8.13
CA LYS A 111 -6.08 -19.70 -7.50
C LYS A 111 -5.06 -19.25 -8.54
N ILE A 112 -4.86 -20.02 -9.62
CA ILE A 112 -3.95 -19.67 -10.72
C ILE A 112 -4.45 -18.41 -11.45
N THR A 113 -5.75 -18.29 -11.72
CA THR A 113 -6.30 -17.10 -12.38
C THR A 113 -6.11 -15.85 -11.52
N TRP A 114 -6.34 -15.94 -10.20
CA TRP A 114 -6.08 -14.82 -9.29
C TRP A 114 -4.59 -14.45 -9.22
N PHE A 115 -3.70 -15.43 -9.26
CA PHE A 115 -2.25 -15.18 -9.29
C PHE A 115 -1.81 -14.48 -10.58
N LEU A 116 -2.26 -14.97 -11.74
CA LEU A 116 -1.99 -14.32 -13.03
C LEU A 116 -2.58 -12.91 -13.09
N PHE A 117 -3.79 -12.72 -12.54
CA PHE A 117 -4.41 -11.41 -12.41
C PHE A 117 -3.59 -10.47 -11.53
N ALA A 118 -3.06 -10.94 -10.40
CA ALA A 118 -2.16 -10.15 -9.55
C ALA A 118 -0.88 -9.75 -10.29
N ILE A 119 -0.28 -10.63 -11.09
CA ILE A 119 0.88 -10.30 -11.95
C ILE A 119 0.52 -9.22 -12.97
N LEU A 120 -0.64 -9.35 -13.62
CA LEU A 120 -1.13 -8.38 -14.60
C LEU A 120 -1.29 -6.98 -13.98
N LEU A 121 -1.89 -6.91 -12.79
CA LEU A 121 -2.02 -5.66 -12.04
C LEU A 121 -0.66 -5.11 -11.59
N PHE A 122 0.28 -5.96 -11.20
CA PHE A 122 1.61 -5.52 -10.79
C PHE A 122 2.42 -4.96 -11.98
N MET A 123 2.25 -5.54 -13.16
CA MET A 123 2.88 -5.11 -14.42
C MET A 123 2.14 -3.96 -15.10
N TYR A 124 1.14 -3.37 -14.46
CA TYR A 124 0.28 -2.32 -15.00
C TYR A 124 1.06 -1.17 -15.66
N GLU A 125 2.14 -0.71 -15.01
CA GLU A 125 2.97 0.40 -15.50
C GLU A 125 3.61 0.10 -16.85
N GLY A 126 4.15 -1.11 -17.04
CA GLY A 126 4.79 -1.52 -18.29
C GLY A 126 3.78 -1.79 -19.41
N LEU A 127 2.55 -2.17 -19.08
CA LEU A 127 1.50 -2.51 -20.05
C LEU A 127 0.75 -1.29 -20.60
N ILE A 128 0.54 -0.26 -19.79
CA ILE A 128 -0.38 0.85 -20.10
C ILE A 128 0.38 2.19 -20.29
N GLY A 129 1.71 2.14 -20.34
CA GLY A 129 2.62 3.29 -20.31
C GLY A 129 2.31 4.45 -21.25
N GLU A 130 1.59 4.22 -22.36
CA GLU A 130 1.27 5.28 -23.34
C GLU A 130 -0.03 6.06 -23.08
N MET A 131 -0.99 5.53 -22.31
CA MET A 131 -2.26 6.21 -22.07
C MET A 131 -2.20 7.17 -20.88
N LYS A 132 -2.01 8.47 -21.13
CA LYS A 132 -1.83 9.53 -20.10
C LYS A 132 -2.84 9.54 -18.94
N VAL A 133 -4.10 9.19 -19.19
CA VAL A 133 -5.15 9.20 -18.15
C VAL A 133 -5.01 8.01 -17.20
N LEU A 134 -4.67 6.85 -17.77
CA LEU A 134 -4.48 5.60 -17.05
C LEU A 134 -3.09 5.54 -16.40
N ASN A 135 -2.09 6.12 -17.05
CA ASN A 135 -0.73 6.28 -16.53
C ASN A 135 -0.58 7.50 -15.58
N ASN A 136 -1.55 7.68 -14.67
CA ASN A 136 -1.43 8.63 -13.58
C ASN A 136 -0.83 7.94 -12.35
N PHE A 137 0.14 8.57 -11.69
CA PHE A 137 0.85 7.98 -10.54
C PHE A 137 -0.11 7.54 -9.43
N ILE A 138 -1.17 8.32 -9.16
CA ILE A 138 -2.19 7.99 -8.16
C ILE A 138 -2.86 6.65 -8.48
N PHE A 139 -3.28 6.48 -9.74
CA PHE A 139 -3.98 5.27 -10.18
C PHE A 139 -3.05 4.07 -10.15
N ARG A 140 -1.82 4.25 -10.64
CA ARG A 140 -0.76 3.24 -10.60
C ARG A 140 -0.51 2.75 -9.17
N ASP A 141 -0.35 3.67 -8.21
CA ASP A 141 -0.09 3.31 -6.81
C ASP A 141 -1.22 2.45 -6.22
N TYR A 142 -2.49 2.80 -6.50
CA TYR A 142 -3.63 2.01 -6.05
C TYR A 142 -3.68 0.63 -6.69
N VAL A 143 -3.44 0.53 -8.00
CA VAL A 143 -3.44 -0.75 -8.73
C VAL A 143 -2.33 -1.66 -8.21
N VAL A 144 -1.12 -1.13 -8.04
CA VAL A 144 0.02 -1.88 -7.51
C VAL A 144 -0.23 -2.28 -6.06
N ALA A 145 -0.80 -1.42 -5.23
CA ALA A 145 -1.14 -1.75 -3.84
C ALA A 145 -2.17 -2.90 -3.75
N ILE A 146 -3.19 -2.90 -4.60
CA ILE A 146 -4.16 -4.00 -4.68
C ILE A 146 -3.44 -5.30 -5.10
N SER A 147 -2.56 -5.24 -6.10
CA SER A 147 -1.78 -6.40 -6.54
C SER A 147 -0.90 -6.97 -5.41
N ALA A 148 -0.26 -6.09 -4.64
CA ALA A 148 0.59 -6.48 -3.51
C ALA A 148 -0.23 -7.16 -2.41
N CYS A 149 -1.41 -6.63 -2.09
CA CYS A 149 -2.33 -7.28 -1.15
C CYS A 149 -2.79 -8.66 -1.64
N LEU A 150 -3.09 -8.81 -2.93
CA LEU A 150 -3.43 -10.10 -3.51
C LEU A 150 -2.27 -11.10 -3.39
N PHE A 151 -1.04 -10.70 -3.70
CA PHE A 151 0.13 -11.57 -3.53
C PHE A 151 0.30 -12.02 -2.08
N VAL A 152 0.15 -11.11 -1.12
CA VAL A 152 0.24 -11.44 0.31
C VAL A 152 -0.83 -12.48 0.68
N ILE A 153 -2.10 -12.27 0.31
CA ILE A 153 -3.18 -13.21 0.63
C ILE A 153 -2.99 -14.57 -0.06
N LEU A 154 -2.61 -14.58 -1.34
CA LEU A 154 -2.36 -15.81 -2.10
C LEU A 154 -1.18 -16.59 -1.50
N SER A 155 -0.11 -15.89 -1.10
CA SER A 155 1.04 -16.53 -0.45
C SER A 155 0.69 -17.18 0.89
N LEU A 156 -0.25 -16.58 1.64
CA LEU A 156 -0.70 -17.09 2.93
C LEU A 156 -1.73 -18.22 2.80
N SER A 157 -2.53 -18.25 1.72
CA SER A 157 -3.61 -19.22 1.53
C SER A 157 -3.19 -20.49 0.81
N ILE A 158 -2.08 -20.47 0.08
CA ILE A 158 -1.57 -21.62 -0.69
C ILE A 158 -0.44 -22.29 0.09
N SER A 159 -0.65 -23.54 0.50
CA SER A 159 0.32 -24.30 1.32
C SER A 159 1.68 -24.48 0.64
N THR A 160 1.72 -24.65 -0.68
CA THR A 160 2.96 -24.79 -1.46
C THR A 160 3.76 -23.49 -1.56
N LEU A 161 3.08 -22.34 -1.74
CA LEU A 161 3.74 -21.03 -1.76
C LEU A 161 4.25 -20.65 -0.37
N SER A 162 3.45 -20.92 0.66
CA SER A 162 3.84 -20.71 2.06
C SER A 162 5.06 -21.56 2.45
N SER A 163 5.10 -22.84 2.04
CA SER A 163 6.27 -23.70 2.31
C SER A 163 7.51 -23.28 1.53
N LEU A 164 7.35 -22.84 0.26
CA LEU A 164 8.44 -22.28 -0.55
C LEU A 164 9.05 -21.04 0.12
N LEU A 165 8.21 -20.08 0.54
CA LEU A 165 8.67 -18.84 1.19
C LEU A 165 9.31 -19.07 2.56
N ARG A 166 8.94 -20.16 3.26
CA ARG A 166 9.55 -20.58 4.53
C ARG A 166 10.85 -21.37 4.36
N ASN A 167 11.37 -21.51 3.14
CA ASN A 167 12.66 -22.17 2.91
C ASN A 167 13.80 -21.41 3.63
N LYS A 168 14.71 -22.15 4.27
CA LYS A 168 15.83 -21.63 5.05
C LYS A 168 16.68 -20.62 4.27
N TYR A 169 16.89 -20.84 2.98
CA TYR A 169 17.67 -19.93 2.13
C TYR A 169 16.97 -18.57 1.93
N LEU A 170 15.66 -18.57 1.71
CA LEU A 170 14.89 -17.34 1.54
C LEU A 170 14.74 -16.59 2.87
N LEU A 171 14.55 -17.32 3.98
CA LEU A 171 14.51 -16.73 5.31
C LEU A 171 15.85 -16.11 5.74
N TYR A 172 16.97 -16.62 5.23
CA TYR A 172 18.30 -16.04 5.48
C TYR A 172 18.48 -14.71 4.72
N LEU A 173 17.96 -14.59 3.50
CA LEU A 173 18.03 -13.36 2.71
C LEU A 173 17.12 -12.23 3.23
N GLY A 174 16.08 -12.58 3.99
CA GLY A 174 15.14 -11.61 4.56
C GLY A 174 15.43 -11.19 6.00
N LYS A 175 16.54 -11.66 6.59
CA LYS A 175 17.06 -11.22 7.89
C LYS A 175 18.21 -10.25 7.67
#